data_AF-A0A2V9BWE4-F1
#
_entry.id   AF-A0A2V9BWE4-F1
#
_cell.length_a   1.000
_cell.length_b   1.000
_cell.length_c   1.000
_cell.angle_alpha   90.00
_cell.angle_beta   90.00
_cell.angle_gamma   90.00
#
_symmetry.space_group_name_H-M   'P 1'
#
loop_
_entity.id
_entity.type
_entity.pdbx_description
1 polymer ?
#
loop_
_entity_poly.entity_id
_entity_poly.type
_entity_poly.pdbx_seq_one_letter_code
_entity_poly.pdbx_strand_id
1 'polypeptide(L)'
;AAKGKNPAPVATPVAATGQANAAKSEAPKPLKDSVRILTSIEFLQGGVKVYESKPVVTNQVAAPERKAVVLQMDVPLQPLKPGLYLCQLNIIDDISGTFAFPRFPVLIREAQPPAASKAGN
;
A
#
# COMPACT_ATOMS: atom_id res chain seq x y z
N ALA A 1 53.33 39.03 -16.86
CA ALA A 1 52.23 39.09 -17.85
C ALA A 1 51.31 40.27 -17.51
N ALA A 2 50.86 41.01 -18.52
CA ALA A 2 50.14 42.30 -18.53
C ALA A 2 48.88 42.37 -17.62
N LYS A 3 48.45 43.47 -16.98
CA LYS A 3 48.16 44.90 -17.30
C LYS A 3 46.93 45.15 -18.19
N GLY A 4 45.94 45.86 -17.61
CA GLY A 4 44.85 46.61 -18.27
C GLY A 4 43.54 45.83 -18.45
N LYS A 5 42.34 46.40 -18.49
CA LYS A 5 41.83 47.79 -18.56
C LYS A 5 40.29 47.65 -18.55
N ASN A 6 39.54 48.50 -17.84
CA ASN A 6 38.05 48.56 -17.90
C ASN A 6 37.62 49.05 -19.32
N PRO A 7 36.38 48.78 -19.84
CA PRO A 7 35.18 49.54 -19.40
C PRO A 7 33.81 48.81 -19.53
N ALA A 8 32.77 49.41 -18.93
CA ALA A 8 31.36 49.21 -19.30
C ALA A 8 31.05 49.90 -20.66
N PRO A 9 29.96 49.54 -21.37
CA PRO A 9 28.74 50.37 -21.23
C PRO A 9 27.38 49.64 -21.37
N VAL A 10 26.44 50.05 -20.50
CA VAL A 10 25.03 50.46 -20.72
C VAL A 10 24.20 49.86 -21.87
N ALA A 11 23.06 49.20 -21.51
CA ALA A 11 21.71 49.50 -22.02
C ALA A 11 20.61 48.70 -21.25
N THR A 12 19.78 49.40 -20.48
CA THR A 12 18.41 49.02 -20.05
C THR A 12 17.38 49.45 -21.11
N PRO A 13 16.04 49.22 -21.01
CA PRO A 13 15.23 48.30 -20.17
C PRO A 13 14.15 47.54 -20.98
N VAL A 14 13.54 46.45 -20.47
CA VAL A 14 12.08 46.22 -20.60
C VAL A 14 11.60 45.39 -19.40
N ALA A 15 10.64 45.94 -18.68
CA ALA A 15 9.89 45.28 -17.62
C ALA A 15 8.82 44.33 -18.20
N ALA A 16 8.64 43.16 -17.58
CA ALA A 16 7.36 42.46 -17.54
C ALA A 16 7.35 41.45 -16.38
N THR A 17 6.81 41.91 -15.26
CA THR A 17 6.00 41.23 -14.24
C THR A 17 5.87 39.70 -14.31
N GLY A 18 6.20 39.04 -13.20
CA GLY A 18 5.75 37.67 -12.92
C GLY A 18 6.19 37.22 -11.53
N GLN A 19 5.40 37.56 -10.52
CA GLN A 19 5.58 37.06 -9.14
C GLN A 19 5.63 35.53 -9.17
N ALA A 20 6.78 34.96 -8.81
CA ALA A 20 6.88 33.54 -8.48
C ALA A 20 6.14 33.32 -7.15
N ASN A 21 4.83 33.09 -7.23
CA ASN A 21 4.07 32.58 -6.12
C ASN A 21 4.56 31.15 -5.87
N ALA A 22 5.41 30.99 -4.87
CA ALA A 22 5.79 29.69 -4.34
C ALA A 22 4.54 29.06 -3.72
N ALA A 23 3.70 28.46 -4.57
CA ALA A 23 2.63 27.59 -4.15
C ALA A 23 3.28 26.40 -3.45
N LYS A 24 3.38 26.48 -2.13
CA LYS A 24 3.42 25.29 -1.28
C LYS A 24 2.22 24.46 -1.73
N SER A 25 2.49 23.32 -2.36
CA SER A 25 1.49 22.25 -2.46
C SER A 25 1.15 21.83 -1.04
N GLU A 26 0.19 22.52 -0.42
CA GLU A 26 -0.52 21.98 0.72
C GLU A 26 -1.21 20.71 0.20
N ALA A 27 -0.69 19.56 0.64
CA ALA A 27 -1.45 18.33 0.58
C ALA A 27 -2.83 18.60 1.21
N PRO A 28 -3.94 18.21 0.56
CA PRO A 28 -5.27 18.45 1.11
C PRO A 28 -5.34 17.92 2.54
N LYS A 29 -5.77 18.75 3.49
CA LYS A 29 -6.04 18.30 4.86
C LYS A 29 -7.03 17.12 4.77
N PRO A 30 -6.72 15.95 5.36
CA PRO A 30 -7.64 14.83 5.37
C PRO A 30 -8.98 15.29 5.96
N LEU A 31 -10.09 15.01 5.26
CA LEU A 31 -11.42 15.18 5.85
C LEU A 31 -11.47 14.26 7.07
N LYS A 32 -12.12 14.70 8.16
CA LYS A 32 -12.11 14.01 9.48
C LYS A 32 -12.59 12.55 9.45
N ASP A 33 -13.22 12.10 8.36
CA ASP A 33 -13.70 10.73 8.14
C ASP A 33 -13.00 10.03 6.95
N SER A 34 -11.85 10.54 6.51
CA SER A 34 -11.07 9.92 5.43
C SER A 34 -10.30 8.72 5.95
N VAL A 35 -10.29 7.62 5.20
CA VAL A 35 -9.43 6.46 5.47
C VAL A 35 -8.58 6.16 4.25
N ARG A 36 -7.38 5.61 4.47
CA ARG A 36 -6.57 5.01 3.40
C ARG A 36 -5.87 3.80 3.98
N ILE A 37 -6.47 2.64 3.75
CA ILE A 37 -5.96 1.37 4.26
C ILE A 37 -5.20 0.68 3.14
N LEU A 38 -3.94 0.32 3.42
CA LEU A 38 -3.14 -0.60 2.62
C LEU A 38 -3.02 -1.91 3.38
N THR A 39 -3.26 -3.03 2.72
CA THR A 39 -3.20 -4.35 3.34
C THR A 39 -2.57 -5.41 2.45
N SER A 40 -1.67 -6.21 3.00
CA SER A 40 -1.12 -7.42 2.35
C SER A 40 -1.11 -8.59 3.33
N ILE A 41 -1.11 -9.82 2.80
CA ILE A 41 -1.09 -11.05 3.59
C ILE A 41 0.19 -11.83 3.27
N GLU A 42 0.84 -12.32 4.31
CA GLU A 42 2.09 -13.07 4.24
C GLU A 42 1.92 -14.45 4.86
N PHE A 43 2.55 -15.46 4.24
CA PHE A 43 2.67 -16.79 4.84
C PHE A 43 4.13 -17.05 5.18
N LEU A 44 4.37 -17.38 6.45
CA LEU A 44 5.68 -17.70 6.97
C LEU A 44 5.76 -19.17 7.37
N GLN A 45 6.82 -19.86 6.90
CA GLN A 45 7.14 -21.23 7.28
C GLN A 45 8.46 -21.24 8.03
N GLY A 46 8.46 -21.69 9.29
CA GLY A 46 9.65 -21.64 10.14
C GLY A 46 10.20 -20.22 10.33
N GLY A 47 9.35 -19.19 10.24
CA GLY A 47 9.74 -17.78 10.34
C GLY A 47 10.22 -17.14 9.03
N VAL A 48 10.32 -17.91 7.93
CA VAL A 48 10.70 -17.40 6.61
C VAL A 48 9.45 -17.11 5.79
N LYS A 49 9.35 -15.90 5.21
CA LYS A 49 8.28 -15.55 4.29
C LYS A 49 8.40 -16.37 3.00
N VAL A 50 7.39 -17.16 2.70
CA VAL A 50 7.33 -18.01 1.49
C VAL A 50 6.31 -17.50 0.47
N TYR A 51 5.41 -16.61 0.87
CA TYR A 51 4.42 -16.00 0.00
C TYR A 51 4.01 -14.63 0.55
N GLU A 52 3.71 -13.71 -0.36
CA GLU A 52 3.06 -12.44 -0.10
C GLU A 52 2.03 -12.16 -1.21
N SER A 53 0.85 -11.66 -0.83
CA SER A 53 -0.14 -11.21 -1.81
C SER A 53 0.23 -9.87 -2.44
N LYS A 54 -0.45 -9.53 -3.53
CA LYS A 54 -0.48 -8.13 -3.95
C LYS A 54 -1.13 -7.28 -2.84
N PRO A 55 -0.64 -6.04 -2.60
CA PRO A 55 -1.31 -5.12 -1.69
C PRO A 55 -2.70 -4.75 -2.20
N VAL A 56 -3.67 -4.75 -1.31
CA VAL A 56 -5.01 -4.21 -1.52
C VAL A 56 -5.08 -2.84 -0.87
N VAL A 57 -5.63 -1.85 -1.58
CA VAL A 57 -5.76 -0.48 -1.09
C VAL A 57 -7.23 -0.07 -1.16
N THR A 58 -7.72 0.58 -0.10
CA THR A 58 -9.08 1.12 -0.08
C THR A 58 -9.15 2.42 0.71
N ASN A 59 -10.00 3.33 0.24
CA ASN A 59 -10.24 4.62 0.86
C ASN A 59 -11.70 4.75 1.36
N GLN A 60 -12.44 3.63 1.41
CA GLN A 60 -13.86 3.62 1.72
C GLN A 60 -14.15 2.80 2.99
N VAL A 61 -14.94 3.38 3.89
CA VAL A 61 -15.57 2.66 5.00
C VAL A 61 -16.76 1.88 4.44
N ALA A 62 -16.53 0.62 4.08
CA ALA A 62 -17.53 -0.22 3.42
C ALA A 62 -18.59 -0.80 4.37
N ALA A 63 -18.37 -0.76 5.69
CA ALA A 63 -19.33 -1.17 6.72
C ALA A 63 -19.51 -0.04 7.77
N PRO A 64 -20.28 1.03 7.44
CA PRO A 64 -20.43 2.21 8.29
C PRO A 64 -21.03 1.90 9.67
N GLU A 65 -21.94 0.93 9.75
CA GLU A 65 -22.58 0.49 10.99
C GLU A 65 -21.59 -0.15 11.98
N ARG A 66 -20.47 -0.66 11.46
CA ARG A 66 -19.35 -1.20 12.24
C ARG A 66 -18.16 -0.24 12.31
N LYS A 67 -18.25 0.91 11.64
CA LYS A 67 -17.14 1.85 11.39
C LYS A 67 -15.90 1.11 10.86
N ALA A 68 -16.12 0.19 9.93
CA ALA A 68 -15.11 -0.75 9.47
C ALA A 68 -14.95 -0.72 7.94
N VAL A 69 -13.75 -1.11 7.52
CA VAL A 69 -13.39 -1.33 6.13
C VAL A 69 -13.52 -2.83 5.83
N VAL A 70 -14.04 -3.17 4.65
CA VAL A 70 -14.10 -4.55 4.14
C VAL A 70 -13.04 -4.69 3.05
N LEU A 71 -12.20 -5.71 3.18
CA LEU A 71 -11.12 -6.03 2.24
C LEU A 71 -11.31 -7.47 1.76
N GLN A 72 -11.13 -7.69 0.46
CA GLN A 72 -11.08 -9.03 -0.13
C GLN A 72 -9.69 -9.25 -0.70
N MET A 73 -9.13 -10.44 -0.45
CA MET A 73 -7.77 -10.79 -0.84
C MET A 73 -7.77 -12.21 -1.40
N ASP A 74 -7.10 -12.41 -2.52
CA ASP A 74 -6.92 -13.73 -3.11
C ASP A 74 -5.60 -14.34 -2.62
N VAL A 75 -5.68 -15.57 -2.13
CA VAL A 75 -4.53 -16.37 -1.71
C VAL A 75 -4.48 -17.65 -2.56
N PRO A 76 -3.66 -17.69 -3.62
CA PRO A 76 -3.48 -18.90 -4.40
C PRO A 76 -2.76 -19.93 -3.53
N LEU A 77 -3.39 -21.08 -3.32
CA LEU A 77 -2.84 -22.16 -2.49
C LEU A 77 -1.87 -23.06 -3.27
N GLN A 78 -1.95 -23.05 -4.61
CA GLN A 78 -1.13 -23.86 -5.51
C GLN A 78 0.39 -23.77 -5.26
N PRO A 79 1.00 -22.59 -5.01
CA PRO A 79 2.43 -22.49 -4.71
C PRO A 79 2.78 -22.86 -3.25
N LEU A 80 1.80 -23.04 -2.38
CA LEU A 80 2.01 -23.33 -0.96
C LEU A 80 2.00 -24.83 -0.72
N LYS A 81 3.03 -25.34 -0.03
CA LYS A 81 3.06 -26.74 0.36
C LYS A 81 2.02 -27.00 1.46
N PRO A 82 1.46 -28.21 1.56
CA PRO A 82 0.72 -28.62 2.75
C PRO A 82 1.58 -28.48 4.02
N GLY A 83 0.99 -28.01 5.10
CA GLY A 83 1.68 -27.81 6.37
C GLY A 83 1.14 -26.66 7.22
N LEU A 84 1.77 -26.47 8.38
CA LEU A 84 1.48 -25.35 9.27
C LEU A 84 2.28 -24.12 8.87
N TYR A 85 1.58 -22.99 8.81
CA TYR A 85 2.10 -21.67 8.51
C TYR A 85 1.71 -20.70 9.61
N LEU A 86 2.52 -19.67 9.79
CA LEU A 86 2.08 -18.44 10.44
C LEU A 86 1.63 -17.49 9.35
N CYS A 87 0.35 -17.13 9.37
CA CYS A 87 -0.17 -16.10 8.49
C CYS A 87 -0.07 -14.74 9.19
N GLN A 88 0.45 -13.74 8.51
CA GLN A 88 0.52 -12.36 9.00
C GLN A 88 -0.26 -11.45 8.06
N LEU A 89 -1.12 -10.60 8.64
CA LEU A 89 -1.74 -9.49 7.93
C LEU A 89 -0.96 -8.22 8.21
N ASN A 90 -0.58 -7.48 7.17
CA ASN A 90 0.02 -6.17 7.29
C ASN A 90 -1.08 -5.14 7.10
N ILE A 91 -1.47 -4.39 8.14
CA ILE A 91 -2.53 -3.38 8.06
C ILE A 91 -1.92 -2.01 8.31
N ILE A 92 -2.05 -1.12 7.33
CA ILE A 92 -1.51 0.24 7.37
C ILE A 92 -2.64 1.21 7.09
N ASP A 93 -2.99 2.05 8.06
CA ASP A 93 -3.82 3.22 7.86
C ASP A 93 -2.94 4.47 7.76
N ASP A 94 -2.75 4.95 6.53
CA ASP A 94 -1.89 6.10 6.22
C ASP A 94 -2.48 7.42 6.72
N ILE A 95 -3.81 7.51 6.89
CA ILE A 95 -4.45 8.75 7.35
C ILE A 95 -4.33 8.88 8.86
N SER A 96 -4.58 7.80 9.61
CA SER A 96 -4.44 7.82 11.07
C SER A 96 -3.02 7.57 11.57
N GLY A 97 -2.11 7.09 10.70
CA GLY A 97 -0.78 6.67 11.10
C GLY A 97 -0.78 5.38 11.94
N THR A 98 -1.81 4.54 11.78
CA THR A 98 -1.98 3.30 12.55
C THR A 98 -1.42 2.11 11.79
N PHE A 99 -0.69 1.25 12.50
CA PHE A 99 -0.11 0.03 11.95
C PHE A 99 -0.48 -1.16 12.83
N ALA A 100 -0.91 -2.25 12.22
CA ALA A 100 -1.17 -3.51 12.91
C ALA A 100 -0.63 -4.69 12.11
N PHE A 101 -0.07 -5.68 12.82
CA PHE A 101 0.49 -6.89 12.23
C PHE A 101 -0.10 -8.16 12.85
N PRO A 102 -1.41 -8.42 12.72
CA PRO A 102 -2.03 -9.62 13.32
C PRO A 102 -1.41 -10.89 12.75
N ARG A 103 -1.18 -11.87 13.63
CA ARG A 103 -0.61 -13.18 13.30
C ARG A 103 -1.53 -14.30 13.76
N PHE A 104 -1.78 -15.27 12.90
CA PHE A 104 -2.61 -16.43 13.21
C PHE A 104 -2.05 -17.70 12.55
N PRO A 105 -2.07 -18.84 13.25
CA PRO A 105 -1.65 -20.10 12.67
C PRO A 105 -2.67 -20.59 11.65
N VAL A 106 -2.19 -21.10 10.51
CA VAL A 106 -3.01 -21.66 9.43
C VAL A 106 -2.46 -23.03 9.04
N LEU A 107 -3.34 -24.03 8.96
CA LEU A 107 -3.00 -25.34 8.41
C LEU A 107 -3.48 -25.43 6.97
N ILE A 108 -2.55 -25.56 6.03
CA ILE A 108 -2.85 -25.90 4.63
C ILE A 108 -2.83 -27.42 4.52
N ARG A 109 -3.91 -27.99 3.99
CA ARG A 109 -4.05 -29.43 3.77
C ARG A 109 -3.78 -29.76 2.31
N GLU A 110 -3.44 -31.01 2.05
CA GLU A 110 -3.47 -31.53 0.69
C GLU A 110 -4.87 -31.35 0.09
N ALA A 111 -4.91 -31.06 -1.21
CA ALA A 111 -6.17 -30.97 -1.93
C ALA A 111 -6.84 -32.35 -1.86
N GLN A 112 -7.99 -32.42 -1.19
CA GLN A 112 -8.77 -33.65 -1.18
C GLN A 112 -9.28 -33.89 -2.61
N PRO A 113 -9.05 -35.09 -3.19
CA PRO A 113 -9.64 -35.42 -4.47
C PRO A 113 -11.16 -35.21 -4.40
N PRO A 114 -11.81 -34.66 -5.45
CA PRO A 114 -13.26 -34.55 -5.46
C PRO A 114 -13.85 -35.94 -5.21
N ALA A 115 -14.72 -36.04 -4.19
CA ALA A 115 -15.34 -37.31 -3.85
C ALA A 115 -16.11 -37.82 -5.06
N ALA A 116 -15.87 -39.07 -5.46
CA ALA A 116 -16.66 -39.71 -6.50
C ALA A 116 -18.12 -39.75 -6.02
N SER A 117 -18.99 -38.98 -6.67
CA SER A 117 -20.43 -39.07 -6.48
C SER A 117 -20.82 -40.53 -6.71
N LYS A 118 -21.22 -41.24 -5.66
CA LYS A 118 -21.88 -42.54 -5.84
C LYS A 118 -23.20 -42.24 -6.54
N ALA A 119 -23.25 -42.47 -7.85
CA ALA A 119 -24.50 -42.60 -8.57
C ALA A 119 -25.22 -43.82 -7.98
N GLY A 120 -26.27 -43.55 -7.22
CA GLY A 120 -27.16 -44.58 -6.69
C GLY A 120 -27.85 -45.31 -7.83
N ASN A 121 -27.88 -46.63 -7.70
CA ASN A 121 -28.57 -47.58 -8.57
C ASN A 121 -30.06 -47.66 -8.21
#